data_AF-A0A5E4NA52-F1
#
_entry.id   AF-A0A5E4NA52-F1
#
_cell.length_a   1.000
_cell.length_b   1.000
_cell.length_c   1.000
_cell.angle_alpha   90.00
_cell.angle_beta   90.00
_cell.angle_gamma   90.00
#
_symmetry.space_group_name_H-M   'P 1'
#
loop_
_entity.id
_entity.type
_entity.pdbx_description
1 polymer ?
#
loop_
_entity_poly.entity_id
_entity_poly.type
_entity_poly.pdbx_seq_one_letter_code
_entity_poly.pdbx_strand_id
1 'polypeptide(L)'
;MTERLFIHEEVLTDWKNISAGVPQESVLGPILYLLYIADIPTNNCSMTAMLTDDTAIMTTNEDQQTATDWFQRSMNNVSNCRLKRRRPYDLI
;
A
#
# COMPACT_ATOMS: atom_id res chain seq x y z
N MET A 1 -6.23 -1.95 16.88
CA MET A 1 -7.11 -1.48 17.94
C MET A 1 -6.71 -0.05 18.27
N THR A 2 -7.56 0.95 18.04
CA THR A 2 -8.77 1.22 18.84
C THR A 2 -8.57 2.59 19.45
N GLU A 3 -9.64 3.38 19.44
CA GLU A 3 -9.76 4.66 20.13
C GLU A 3 -9.26 4.53 21.57
N ARG A 4 -8.35 5.41 22.00
CA ARG A 4 -7.90 5.43 23.39
C ARG A 4 -8.30 6.74 24.05
N LEU A 5 -9.39 6.66 24.80
CA LEU A 5 -9.75 7.59 25.84
C LEU A 5 -8.71 7.47 26.97
N PHE A 6 -7.88 8.50 27.17
CA PHE A 6 -7.02 8.61 28.35
C PHE A 6 -7.74 9.51 29.36
N ILE A 7 -8.22 8.91 30.46
CA ILE A 7 -8.72 9.66 31.62
C ILE A 7 -7.60 9.73 32.65
N HIS A 8 -7.08 10.93 32.90
CA HIS A 8 -6.29 11.23 34.09
C HIS A 8 -6.91 12.45 34.77
N GLU A 9 -7.36 12.27 36.01
CA GLU A 9 -7.85 13.28 36.97
C GLU A 9 -8.39 14.59 36.34
N GLU A 10 -9.70 14.57 36.06
CA GLU A 10 -10.59 15.74 35.94
C GLU A 10 -10.27 16.84 34.92
N VAL A 11 -9.44 16.58 33.89
CA VAL A 11 -9.34 17.47 32.72
C VAL A 11 -9.60 16.69 31.43
N LEU A 12 -10.77 16.92 30.84
CA LEU A 12 -11.10 16.45 29.49
C LEU A 12 -10.28 17.28 28.48
N THR A 13 -9.40 16.63 27.72
CA THR A 13 -8.70 17.27 26.59
C THR A 13 -9.61 17.32 25.36
N ASP A 14 -9.57 18.42 24.60
CA ASP A 14 -10.28 18.51 23.33
C ASP A 14 -9.84 17.43 22.33
N TRP A 15 -10.82 16.86 21.62
CA TRP A 15 -10.61 15.87 20.58
C TRP A 15 -9.70 16.42 19.47
N LYS A 16 -8.57 15.75 19.22
CA LYS A 16 -7.74 16.04 18.04
C LYS A 16 -8.10 15.09 16.90
N ASN A 17 -8.32 15.68 15.72
CA ASN A 17 -8.63 14.96 14.50
C ASN A 17 -7.40 14.18 14.00
N ILE A 18 -7.60 12.91 13.65
CA ILE A 18 -6.56 12.04 13.07
C ILE A 18 -6.42 12.42 11.58
N SER A 19 -5.22 12.81 11.13
CA SER A 19 -5.04 13.39 9.79
C SER A 19 -4.91 12.38 8.64
N ALA A 20 -4.70 11.09 8.90
CA ALA A 20 -4.74 10.02 7.91
C ALA A 20 -4.70 8.64 8.61
N GLY A 21 -5.52 7.71 8.12
CA GLY A 21 -5.59 6.33 8.61
C GLY A 21 -7.02 5.80 8.54
N VAL A 22 -7.17 4.51 8.22
CA VAL A 22 -8.47 3.84 8.26
C VAL A 22 -8.67 3.26 9.66
N PRO A 23 -9.81 3.52 10.34
CA PRO A 23 -10.12 2.90 11.62
C PRO A 23 -9.98 1.37 11.51
N GLN A 24 -9.23 0.77 12.42
CA GLN A 24 -9.03 -0.68 12.43
C GLN A 24 -10.40 -1.33 12.72
N GLU A 25 -10.88 -2.17 11.79
CA GLU A 25 -12.25 -2.72 11.68
C GLU A 25 -13.27 -1.90 10.86
N SER A 26 -12.81 -0.95 10.04
CA SER A 26 -13.72 -0.32 9.09
C SER A 26 -14.21 -1.31 8.03
N VAL A 27 -15.53 -1.37 7.83
CA VAL A 27 -16.16 -2.04 6.67
C VAL A 27 -15.59 -1.50 5.34
N LEU A 28 -15.10 -0.26 5.33
CA LEU A 28 -14.45 0.36 4.18
C LEU A 28 -12.99 -0.08 3.99
N GLY A 29 -12.37 -0.72 4.98
CA GLY A 29 -10.97 -1.15 4.92
C GLY A 29 -10.61 -1.91 3.64
N PRO A 30 -11.37 -2.96 3.26
CA PRO A 30 -11.13 -3.69 2.01
C PRO A 30 -11.28 -2.82 0.75
N ILE A 31 -12.27 -1.92 0.71
CA ILE A 31 -12.51 -1.05 -0.45
C ILE A 31 -11.39 -0.01 -0.59
N LEU A 32 -10.96 0.59 0.54
CA LEU A 32 -9.86 1.54 0.58
C LEU A 32 -8.53 0.87 0.27
N TYR A 33 -8.35 -0.40 0.67
CA TYR A 33 -7.19 -1.20 0.27
C TYR A 33 -7.16 -1.42 -1.25
N LEU A 34 -8.29 -1.77 -1.87
CA LEU A 34 -8.38 -1.91 -3.34
C LEU A 34 -8.03 -0.60 -4.07
N LEU A 35 -8.54 0.54 -3.58
CA LEU A 35 -8.20 1.86 -4.12
C LEU A 35 -6.72 2.20 -3.91
N TYR A 36 -6.14 1.80 -2.78
CA TYR A 36 -4.73 2.03 -2.45
C TYR A 36 -3.77 1.23 -3.34
N ILE A 37 -4.19 0.05 -3.83
CA ILE A 37 -3.37 -0.77 -4.72
C ILE A 37 -3.67 -0.54 -6.22
N ALA A 38 -4.70 0.25 -6.56
CA ALA A 38 -5.17 0.43 -7.93
C ALA A 38 -4.16 1.10 -8.87
N ASP A 39 -3.28 1.94 -8.35
CA ASP A 39 -2.19 2.62 -9.09
C ASP A 39 -0.89 1.79 -9.16
N ILE A 40 -0.90 0.55 -8.66
CA ILE A 40 0.23 -0.38 -8.81
C ILE A 40 0.19 -0.94 -10.25
N PRO A 41 1.25 -0.73 -11.05
CA PRO A 41 1.28 -1.12 -12.45
C PRO A 41 1.21 -2.64 -12.59
N THR A 42 0.20 -3.10 -13.31
CA THR A 42 0.10 -4.47 -13.82
C THR A 42 0.74 -4.53 -15.20
N ASN A 43 1.60 -5.50 -15.46
CA ASN A 43 2.15 -5.77 -16.78
C ASN A 43 1.51 -7.04 -17.38
N ASN A 44 1.41 -7.10 -18.70
CA ASN A 44 0.84 -8.29 -19.36
C ASN A 44 1.77 -9.52 -19.28
N CYS A 45 3.01 -9.32 -18.86
CA CYS A 45 4.05 -10.36 -18.77
C CYS A 45 4.25 -10.91 -17.34
N SER A 46 3.54 -10.37 -16.34
CA SER A 46 3.58 -10.91 -14.98
C SER A 46 2.22 -10.83 -14.30
N MET A 47 1.95 -11.81 -13.45
CA MET A 47 0.78 -11.81 -12.58
C MET A 47 1.18 -11.22 -11.22
N THR A 48 0.50 -10.17 -10.81
CA THR A 48 0.70 -9.52 -9.50
C THR A 48 -0.53 -9.77 -8.63
N ALA A 49 -0.32 -10.36 -7.45
CA ALA A 49 -1.35 -10.54 -6.43
C ALA A 49 -0.93 -9.83 -5.15
N MET A 50 -1.87 -9.11 -4.52
CA MET A 50 -1.58 -8.31 -3.32
C MET A 50 -2.62 -8.60 -2.25
N LEU A 51 -2.13 -8.90 -1.05
CA LEU A 51 -2.94 -9.11 0.13
C LEU A 51 -2.25 -8.43 1.31
N THR A 52 -2.88 -7.37 1.82
CA THR A 52 -2.34 -6.53 2.91
C THR A 52 -0.86 -6.20 2.71
N ASP A 53 0.02 -6.80 3.51
CA ASP A 53 1.47 -6.58 3.54
C ASP A 53 2.25 -7.47 2.56
N ASP A 54 1.60 -8.49 2.00
CA ASP A 54 2.20 -9.45 1.07
C ASP A 54 1.91 -9.06 -0.38
N THR A 55 2.94 -9.16 -1.22
CA THR A 55 2.82 -8.99 -2.67
C THR A 55 3.53 -10.14 -3.36
N ALA A 56 2.80 -10.90 -4.15
CA ALA A 56 3.33 -11.96 -5.00
C ALA A 56 3.43 -11.47 -6.44
N ILE A 57 4.58 -11.68 -7.07
CA ILE A 57 4.83 -11.39 -8.48
C ILE A 57 5.28 -12.68 -9.15
N MET A 58 4.61 -13.08 -10.22
CA MET A 58 4.92 -14.30 -10.96
C MET A 58 5.13 -13.97 -12.44
N THR A 59 6.26 -14.42 -13.00
CA THR A 59 6.54 -14.36 -14.44
C THR A 59 6.75 -15.75 -15.00
N THR A 60 6.35 -15.95 -16.25
CA THR A 60 6.50 -17.23 -16.94
C THR A 60 7.01 -17.00 -18.35
N ASN A 61 8.09 -17.66 -18.73
CA ASN A 61 8.61 -17.71 -20.09
C ASN A 61 9.37 -19.04 -20.29
N GLU A 62 9.48 -19.52 -21.52
CA GLU A 62 10.28 -20.70 -21.86
C GLU A 62 11.78 -20.43 -21.67
N ASP A 63 12.21 -19.19 -21.92
CA ASP A 63 13.58 -18.73 -21.68
C ASP A 63 13.72 -18.11 -20.28
N GLN A 64 14.66 -18.64 -19.51
CA GLN A 64 14.92 -18.21 -18.14
C GLN A 64 15.38 -16.75 -18.07
N GLN A 65 16.18 -16.28 -19.03
CA GLN A 65 16.66 -14.90 -19.04
C GLN A 65 15.50 -13.94 -19.24
N THR A 66 14.63 -14.23 -20.19
CA THR A 66 13.41 -13.46 -20.47
C THR A 66 12.47 -13.44 -19.25
N ALA A 67 12.26 -14.58 -18.59
CA ALA A 67 11.45 -14.63 -17.37
C ALA A 67 12.03 -13.77 -16.24
N THR A 68 13.37 -13.78 -16.10
CA THR A 68 14.11 -13.00 -15.10
C THR A 68 14.03 -11.50 -15.40
N ASP A 69 14.18 -11.11 -16.67
CA ASP A 69 14.07 -9.73 -17.11
C ASP A 69 12.67 -9.17 -16.85
N TRP A 70 11.64 -9.96 -17.14
CA TRP A 70 10.26 -9.59 -16.85
C TRP A 70 10.03 -9.44 -15.35
N PHE A 71 10.59 -10.33 -14.54
CA PHE A 71 10.46 -10.28 -13.09
C PHE A 71 11.13 -9.03 -12.53
N GLN A 72 12.36 -8.74 -12.99
CA GLN A 72 13.09 -7.54 -12.59
C GLN A 72 12.36 -6.26 -12.99
N ARG A 73 11.76 -6.22 -14.19
CA ARG A 73 10.92 -5.08 -14.61
C ARG A 73 9.69 -4.91 -13.71
N SER A 74 8.98 -5.99 -13.37
CA SER A 74 7.86 -5.92 -12.44
C SER A 74 8.27 -5.38 -11.07
N MET A 75 9.39 -5.87 -10.51
CA MET A 75 9.91 -5.36 -9.24
C MET A 75 10.27 -3.88 -9.30
N ASN A 76 10.92 -3.45 -10.39
CA ASN A 76 11.28 -2.04 -10.61
C ASN A 76 10.04 -1.15 -10.71
N ASN A 77 8.96 -1.65 -11.32
CA ASN A 77 7.71 -0.90 -11.42
C ASN A 77 7.04 -0.70 -10.06
N VAL A 78 6.97 -1.75 -9.23
CA VAL A 78 6.42 -1.68 -7.87
C VAL A 78 7.26 -0.75 -6.98
N SER A 79 8.60 -0.83 -7.06
CA SER A 79 9.49 0.02 -6.28
C SER A 79 9.38 1.50 -6.68
N ASN A 80 9.22 1.79 -7.97
CA ASN A 80 8.99 3.15 -8.46
C ASN A 80 7.64 3.73 -7.97
N CYS A 81 6.56 2.94 -7.95
CA CYS A 81 5.30 3.39 -7.37
C CYS A 81 5.42 3.71 -5.87
N ARG A 82 6.17 2.88 -5.13
CA ARG A 82 6.48 3.18 -3.72
C ARG A 82 7.21 4.51 -3.56
N LEU A 83 8.17 4.81 -4.42
CA LEU A 83 8.90 6.08 -4.40
C LEU A 83 8.00 7.26 -4.78
N LYS A 84 7.12 7.11 -5.79
CA LYS A 84 6.16 8.14 -6.19
C LYS A 84 5.22 8.51 -5.04
N ARG A 85 4.70 7.52 -4.31
CA ARG A 85 3.83 7.74 -3.15
C ARG A 85 4.53 8.38 -1.94
N ARG A 86 5.87 8.35 -1.89
CA ARG A 86 6.66 9.00 -0.83
C ARG A 86 6.96 10.48 -1.08
N ARG A 87 6.79 10.99 -2.31
CA ARG A 87 7.05 12.39 -2.66
C ARG A 87 5.82 13.32 -2.77
N PRO A 88 4.77 13.26 -1.90
CA PRO A 88 3.74 14.28 -1.93
C PRO A 88 4.14 15.63 -1.30
N TYR A 89 5.31 15.74 -0.62
CA TYR A 89 5.65 16.92 0.19
C TYR A 89 7.02 17.57 -0.07
N ASP A 90 7.79 17.13 -1.09
CA ASP A 90 9.15 17.65 -1.36
C ASP A 90 9.18 18.89 -2.31
N LEU A 91 8.05 19.57 -2.52
CA LEU A 91 7.98 20.84 -3.24
C LEU A 91 7.20 21.88 -2.40
N ILE A 92 7.81 22.35 -1.30
CA ILE A 92 7.56 23.67 -0.69
C ILE A 92 8.89 24.17 -0.13
#